data_AF-A0A7W1TXN4-F1
#
_entry.id   AF-A0A7W1TXN4-F1
#
_cell.length_a   1.000
_cell.length_b   1.000
_cell.length_c   1.000
_cell.angle_alpha   90.00
_cell.angle_beta   90.00
_cell.angle_gamma   90.00
#
_symmetry.space_group_name_H-M   'P 1'
#
loop_
_entity.id
_entity.type
_entity.pdbx_description
1 polymer ?
#
loop_
_entity_poly.entity_id
_entity_poly.type
_entity_poly.pdbx_seq_one_letter_code
_entity_poly.pdbx_strand_id
1 'polypeptide(L)'
;RQGELGPDGEPARAKPKQATRTTPPPKKERTSPRTYLREVRGELRKVQWPSRAEVIRYSGIVLFTLIVLTAFIFGLDFAFAESVFFLFGG
;
A
#
# COMPACT_ATOMS: atom_id res chain seq x y z
N ARG A 1 19.57 -58.88 30.10
CA ARG A 1 20.67 -58.57 31.04
C ARG A 1 20.01 -58.04 32.31
N GLN A 2 20.39 -58.61 33.44
CA GLN A 2 19.75 -58.61 34.77
C GLN A 2 18.96 -57.33 35.14
N GLY A 3 17.71 -57.54 35.57
CA GLY A 3 16.94 -56.53 36.28
C GLY A 3 17.25 -56.65 37.77
N GLU A 4 17.83 -55.60 38.34
CA GLU A 4 17.90 -55.46 39.78
C GLU A 4 16.49 -55.25 40.33
N LEU A 5 16.09 -56.18 41.20
CA LEU A 5 14.85 -56.11 41.97
C LEU A 5 15.18 -55.35 43.26
N GLY A 6 14.40 -54.30 43.54
CA GLY A 6 14.43 -53.67 44.85
C GLY A 6 13.98 -54.65 45.95
N PRO A 7 14.29 -54.35 47.22
CA PRO A 7 14.06 -55.26 48.36
C PRO A 7 12.60 -55.72 48.55
N ASP A 8 11.63 -55.10 47.88
CA ASP A 8 10.19 -55.40 48.01
C ASP A 8 9.56 -56.04 46.75
N GLY A 9 10.36 -56.47 45.75
CA GLY A 9 9.88 -57.35 44.67
C GLY A 9 9.00 -56.73 43.58
N GLU A 10 8.90 -55.39 43.46
CA GLU A 10 8.18 -54.77 42.34
C GLU A 10 9.06 -54.67 41.07
N PRO A 11 8.51 -55.00 39.87
CA PRO A 11 9.24 -54.85 38.62
C PRO A 11 9.51 -53.35 38.38
N ALA A 12 10.80 -52.99 38.29
CA ALA A 12 11.26 -51.64 38.02
C ALA A 12 10.53 -51.05 36.80
N ARG A 13 9.54 -50.19 37.06
CA ARG A 13 8.74 -49.52 36.05
C ARG A 13 9.67 -48.76 35.11
N ALA A 14 9.73 -49.22 33.86
CA ALA A 14 10.49 -48.57 32.80
C ALA A 14 10.09 -47.10 32.73
N LYS A 15 11.05 -46.20 32.98
CA LYS A 15 10.86 -44.76 32.78
C LYS A 15 10.46 -44.55 31.32
N PRO A 16 9.34 -43.86 31.03
CA PRO A 16 9.01 -43.55 29.65
C PRO A 16 10.14 -42.70 29.09
N LYS A 17 10.83 -43.22 28.06
CA LYS A 17 11.79 -42.45 27.27
C LYS A 17 11.06 -41.23 26.73
N GLN A 18 11.41 -40.08 27.29
CA GLN A 18 10.93 -38.78 26.87
C GLN A 18 11.22 -38.67 25.37
N ALA A 19 10.17 -38.77 24.56
CA ALA A 19 10.27 -38.63 23.12
C ALA A 19 10.96 -37.30 22.82
N THR A 20 12.10 -37.39 22.12
CA THR A 20 12.83 -36.24 21.60
C THR A 20 11.84 -35.32 20.90
N ARG A 21 11.54 -34.17 21.52
CA ARG A 21 10.79 -33.09 20.87
C ARG A 21 11.65 -32.61 19.71
N THR A 22 11.35 -33.11 18.51
CA THR A 22 11.91 -32.58 17.28
C THR A 22 11.36 -31.17 17.12
N THR A 23 12.14 -30.15 17.49
CA THR A 23 11.83 -28.76 17.18
C THR A 23 11.80 -28.64 15.66
N PRO A 24 10.67 -28.24 15.04
CA PRO A 24 10.62 -28.05 13.60
C PRO A 24 11.61 -26.93 13.19
N PRO A 25 12.26 -27.04 12.02
CA PRO A 25 13.24 -26.05 11.57
C PRO A 25 12.60 -24.66 11.45
N PRO A 26 13.32 -23.57 11.78
CA PRO A 26 12.77 -22.23 11.71
C PRO A 26 12.35 -21.93 10.27
N LYS A 27 11.04 -21.73 10.09
CA LYS A 27 10.45 -21.40 8.81
C LYS A 27 11.02 -20.04 8.40
N LYS A 28 11.87 -20.04 7.37
CA LYS A 28 12.49 -18.83 6.81
C LYS A 28 11.39 -17.78 6.62
N GLU A 29 11.38 -16.74 7.45
CA GLU A 29 10.44 -15.63 7.37
C GLU A 29 10.74 -14.85 6.09
N ARG A 30 10.20 -15.33 4.97
CA ARG A 30 10.03 -14.48 3.79
C ARG A 30 9.09 -13.37 4.22
N THR A 31 9.55 -12.13 4.16
CA THR A 31 8.73 -10.94 4.39
C THR A 31 7.45 -11.09 3.58
N SER A 32 6.32 -11.27 4.26
CA SER A 32 5.07 -11.46 3.55
C SER A 32 4.70 -10.15 2.85
N PRO A 33 4.05 -10.20 1.67
CA PRO A 33 3.57 -8.99 0.99
C PRO A 33 2.71 -8.08 1.89
N ARG A 34 2.02 -8.66 2.89
CA ARG A 34 1.26 -7.92 3.90
C ARG A 34 2.15 -7.09 4.82
N THR A 35 3.32 -7.61 5.18
CA THR A 35 4.32 -6.92 6.01
C THR A 35 4.90 -5.73 5.24
N TYR A 36 5.27 -5.95 3.97
CA TYR A 36 5.77 -4.91 3.07
C TYR A 36 4.77 -3.76 2.88
N LEU A 37 3.48 -4.05 2.63
CA LEU A 37 2.45 -3.00 2.50
C LEU A 37 2.27 -2.20 3.79
N ARG A 38 2.45 -2.83 4.95
CA ARG A 38 2.39 -2.15 6.25
C ARG A 38 3.58 -1.19 6.43
N GLU A 39 4.77 -1.61 6.02
CA GLU A 39 5.97 -0.78 6.00
C GLU A 39 5.82 0.40 5.04
N VAL A 40 5.35 0.17 3.81
CA VAL A 40 5.07 1.22 2.81
C VAL A 40 4.04 2.22 3.33
N ARG A 41 2.95 1.75 3.96
CA ARG A 41 1.96 2.65 4.57
C ARG A 41 2.55 3.46 5.74
N GLY A 42 3.49 2.89 6.48
CA GLY A 42 4.24 3.59 7.53
C GLY A 42 5.08 4.72 6.96
N GLU A 43 5.80 4.47 5.86
CA GLU A 43 6.61 5.47 5.19
C GLU A 43 5.77 6.54 4.48
N LEU A 44 4.66 6.14 3.84
CA LEU A 44 3.73 7.05 3.15
C LEU A 44 3.08 8.08 4.09
N ARG A 45 3.02 7.79 5.40
CA ARG A 45 2.53 8.74 6.42
C ARG A 45 3.55 9.83 6.75
N LYS A 46 4.83 9.65 6.43
CA LYS A 46 5.86 10.70 6.53
C LYS A 46 5.78 11.69 5.36
N VAL A 47 5.10 11.30 4.29
CA VAL A 47 4.83 12.20 3.18
C VAL A 47 3.82 13.24 3.65
N GLN A 48 4.19 14.50 3.50
CA GLN A 48 3.34 15.64 3.79
C GLN A 48 2.25 15.73 2.71
N TRP A 49 1.21 14.92 2.85
CA TRP A 49 0.05 15.00 1.97
C TRP A 49 -0.67 16.32 2.22
N PRO A 50 -1.00 17.06 1.14
CA PRO A 50 -1.66 18.34 1.25
C PRO A 50 -3.00 18.18 1.97
N SER A 51 -3.40 19.23 2.70
CA SER A 51 -4.71 19.25 3.34
C SER A 51 -5.82 19.23 2.28
N ARG A 52 -6.99 18.69 2.63
CA ARG A 52 -8.15 18.70 1.71
C ARG A 52 -8.50 20.12 1.23
N ALA A 53 -8.35 21.11 2.11
CA ALA A 53 -8.59 22.51 1.78
C ALA A 53 -7.59 23.05 0.76
N GLU A 54 -6.32 22.64 0.85
CA GLU A 54 -5.26 23.03 -0.07
C GLU A 54 -5.48 22.42 -1.46
N VAL A 55 -5.86 21.14 -1.52
CA VAL A 55 -6.25 20.49 -2.79
C VAL A 55 -7.41 21.22 -3.45
N ILE A 56 -8.45 21.56 -2.70
CA ILE A 56 -9.62 22.30 -3.23
C ILE A 56 -9.21 23.70 -3.72
N ARG A 57 -8.34 24.39 -2.99
CA ARG A 57 -7.87 25.73 -3.38
C ARG A 57 -7.09 25.69 -4.69
N TYR A 58 -6.10 24.81 -4.80
CA TYR A 58 -5.28 24.74 -6.00
C TYR A 58 -6.06 24.21 -7.19
N SER A 59 -6.89 23.17 -7.01
CA SER A 59 -7.78 22.70 -8.08
C SER A 59 -8.78 23.76 -8.52
N GLY A 60 -9.31 24.57 -7.60
CA GLY A 60 -10.18 25.71 -7.91
C GLY A 60 -9.49 26.77 -8.76
N ILE A 61 -8.25 27.14 -8.42
CA ILE A 61 -7.44 28.10 -9.21
C ILE A 61 -7.19 27.55 -10.62
N VAL A 62 -6.83 26.28 -10.74
CA VAL A 62 -6.59 25.63 -12.03
C VAL A 62 -7.88 25.60 -12.85
N LEU A 63 -8.99 25.19 -12.26
CA LEU A 63 -10.29 25.14 -12.93
C LEU A 63 -10.73 26.51 -13.43
N PHE A 64 -10.58 27.56 -12.61
CA PHE A 64 -10.86 28.93 -13.00
C PHE A 64 -10.00 29.37 -14.19
N THR A 65 -8.69 29.13 -14.12
CA THR A 65 -7.76 29.47 -15.20
C THR A 65 -8.13 28.76 -16.50
N LEU A 66 -8.52 27.48 -16.43
CA LEU A 66 -8.98 26.73 -17.60
C LEU A 66 -10.24 27.36 -18.22
N ILE A 67 -11.23 27.73 -17.40
CA ILE A 67 -12.45 28.39 -17.90
C ILE A 67 -12.11 29.71 -18.61
N VAL A 68 -11.26 30.54 -18.02
CA VAL A 68 -10.85 31.82 -18.61
C VAL A 68 -10.11 31.59 -19.93
N LEU A 69 -9.15 30.67 -19.97
CA LEU A 69 -8.40 30.34 -21.18
C LEU A 69 -9.33 29.82 -22.28
N THR A 70 -10.23 28.89 -21.95
CA THR A 70 -11.20 28.33 -22.90
C THR A 70 -12.13 29.41 -23.44
N ALA A 71 -12.66 30.30 -22.59
CA ALA A 71 -13.49 31.41 -23.03
C ALA A 71 -12.73 32.39 -23.94
N PHE A 72 -11.47 32.66 -23.62
CA PHE A 72 -10.60 33.51 -24.43
C PHE A 72 -10.33 32.91 -25.82
N ILE A 73 -9.92 31.63 -25.87
CA ILE A 73 -9.68 30.92 -27.14
C ILE A 73 -10.97 30.89 -27.96
N PHE A 74 -12.09 30.51 -27.34
CA PHE A 74 -13.40 30.49 -28.00
C PHE A 74 -13.79 31.86 -28.58
N GLY A 75 -13.56 32.94 -27.81
CA GLY A 75 -13.83 34.30 -28.28
C GLY A 75 -12.95 34.70 -29.46
N LEU A 76 -11.66 34.32 -29.42
CA LEU A 76 -10.76 34.54 -30.55
C LEU A 76 -11.18 33.74 -31.78
N ASP A 77 -11.48 32.45 -31.62
CA ASP A 77 -11.93 31.60 -32.72
C ASP A 77 -13.18 32.17 -33.40
N PHE A 78 -14.14 32.65 -32.59
CA PHE A 78 -15.34 33.32 -33.09
C PHE A 78 -15.00 34.61 -33.85
N ALA A 79 -14.14 35.46 -33.27
CA ALA A 79 -13.73 36.72 -33.91
C ALA A 79 -12.97 36.47 -35.23
N PHE A 80 -12.11 35.45 -35.29
CA PHE A 80 -11.41 35.06 -36.51
C PHE A 80 -12.37 34.49 -37.54
N ALA A 81 -13.34 33.67 -37.15
CA ALA A 81 -14.35 33.12 -38.07
C ALA A 81 -15.15 34.23 -38.75
N GLU A 82 -15.64 35.20 -37.99
CA GLU A 82 -16.36 36.37 -38.53
C GLU A 82 -15.44 37.24 -39.42
N SER A 83 -14.20 37.47 -39.00
CA SER A 83 -13.24 38.27 -39.77
C SER A 83 -12.91 37.63 -41.12
N VAL A 84 -12.70 36.31 -41.15
CA VAL A 84 -12.43 35.55 -42.38
C VAL A 84 -13.67 35.54 -43.27
N PHE A 85 -14.86 35.30 -42.71
CA PHE A 85 -16.11 35.35 -43.48
C PHE A 85 -16.33 36.73 -44.12
N PHE A 86 -16.07 37.82 -43.39
CA PHE A 86 -16.17 39.17 -43.92
C PHE A 86 -15.15 39.44 -45.04
N LEU A 87 -13.91 38.94 -44.92
CA LEU A 87 -12.85 39.19 -45.90
C LEU A 87 -12.96 38.33 -47.16
N PHE A 88 -13.47 37.10 -47.06
CA PHE A 88 -13.51 36.13 -48.17
C PHE A 88 -14.93 35.76 -48.65
N GLY A 89 -15.96 36.08 -47.87
CA GLY A 89 -17.38 35.84 -48.18
C GLY A 89 -18.13 37.08 -48.68
N GLY A 90 -17.43 38.21 -48.83
CA GLY A 90 -17.87 39.36 -49.64
C GLY A 90 -17.55 39.20 -51.11
#